data_AF-A0A7K2Z045-F1
#
_entry.id   AF-A0A7K2Z045-F1
#
_cell.length_a   1.000
_cell.length_b   1.000
_cell.length_c   1.000
_cell.angle_alpha   90.00
_cell.angle_beta   90.00
_cell.angle_gamma   90.00
#
_symmetry.space_group_name_H-M   'P 1'
#
loop_
_entity.id
_entity.type
_entity.pdbx_description
1 polymer ?
#
loop_
_entity_poly.entity_id
_entity_poly.type
_entity_poly.pdbx_seq_one_letter_code
_entity_poly.pdbx_strand_id
1 'polypeptide(L)'
;AHGVPWSALLDPPTADEVGGALRGLGVDALVHLVPGAAVLTLADGRTDVLDLPELDYAARVVTADQENWPDAVEELGGWAWTAAMGPVLAALPGTFARAPQLVLLPAGPFGTVPWHAAWSDVDGRRRHALQDAQISYIPSPRLLCELAARPVDPASRRPAGIGREPGDPVAFAPARGHDHAWRRTAEFLTAGSYSVVSTLWPVSASDTELVLYMADHYLTRRDLPPAQALRTAQLWMRDPKRGIPAAMPPELAARARAIGPDALAGWAGFTHSGW
;
A
#
# COMPACT_ATOMS: atom_id res chain seq x y z
N ALA A 1 -4.16 31.82 0.12
CA ALA A 1 -4.41 30.39 0.34
C ALA A 1 -5.49 30.27 1.41
N HIS A 2 -6.74 30.04 1.02
CA HIS A 2 -7.81 29.77 1.98
C HIS A 2 -7.70 28.28 2.34
N GLY A 3 -7.06 27.99 3.47
CA GLY A 3 -7.06 26.64 4.03
C GLY A 3 -8.49 26.20 4.34
N VAL A 4 -8.76 24.92 4.18
CA VAL A 4 -10.03 24.30 4.56
C VAL A 4 -10.29 24.62 6.05
N PRO A 5 -11.49 25.09 6.44
CA PRO A 5 -11.81 25.36 7.84
C PRO A 5 -11.61 24.09 8.68
N TRP A 6 -11.04 24.20 9.88
CA TRP A 6 -10.78 23.04 10.74
C TRP A 6 -12.04 22.22 11.05
N SER A 7 -13.22 22.83 11.01
CA SER A 7 -14.51 22.15 11.18
C SER A 7 -14.82 21.16 10.05
N ALA A 8 -14.41 21.45 8.82
CA ALA A 8 -14.60 20.55 7.68
C ALA A 8 -13.64 19.34 7.70
N LEU A 9 -12.57 19.39 8.51
CA LEU A 9 -11.72 18.24 8.80
C LEU A 9 -12.39 17.21 9.72
N LEU A 10 -13.43 17.63 10.47
CA LEU A 10 -14.17 16.77 11.40
C LEU A 10 -15.42 16.16 10.76
N ASP A 11 -15.90 16.71 9.66
CA ASP A 11 -17.03 16.14 8.92
C ASP A 11 -16.54 14.97 8.04
N PRO A 12 -17.05 13.74 8.25
CA PRO A 12 -16.71 12.64 7.37
C PRO A 12 -17.27 12.93 5.96
N PRO A 13 -16.49 12.67 4.89
CA PRO A 13 -17.01 12.84 3.54
C PRO A 13 -18.17 11.88 3.27
N THR A 14 -19.11 12.30 2.43
CA THR A 14 -20.20 11.44 1.98
C THR A 14 -19.67 10.35 1.04
N ALA A 15 -20.47 9.28 0.84
CA ALA A 15 -20.12 8.23 -0.12
C ALA A 15 -19.96 8.78 -1.55
N ASP A 16 -20.74 9.81 -1.92
CA ASP A 16 -20.64 10.47 -3.22
C ASP A 16 -19.34 11.28 -3.38
N GLU A 17 -18.91 11.98 -2.32
CA GLU A 17 -17.62 12.67 -2.31
C GLU A 17 -16.46 11.67 -2.47
N VAL A 18 -16.51 10.56 -1.74
CA VAL A 18 -15.53 9.47 -1.85
C VAL A 18 -15.56 8.85 -3.25
N GLY A 19 -16.73 8.51 -3.78
CA GLY A 19 -16.86 7.97 -5.14
C GLY A 19 -16.33 8.92 -6.22
N GLY A 20 -16.57 10.22 -6.07
CA GLY A 20 -15.99 11.26 -6.91
C GLY A 20 -14.46 11.29 -6.86
N ALA A 21 -13.89 11.22 -5.65
CA ALA A 21 -12.44 11.15 -5.46
C ALA A 21 -11.84 9.88 -6.09
N LEU A 22 -12.45 8.71 -5.87
CA LEU A 22 -12.03 7.44 -6.46
C LEU A 22 -12.01 7.52 -7.99
N ARG A 23 -13.04 8.07 -8.62
CA ARG A 23 -13.08 8.28 -10.08
C ARG A 23 -11.97 9.21 -10.57
N GLY A 24 -11.73 10.33 -9.89
CA GLY A 24 -10.68 11.28 -10.24
C GLY A 24 -9.27 10.67 -10.21
N LEU A 25 -9.07 9.70 -9.31
CA LEU A 25 -7.80 9.00 -9.10
C LEU A 25 -7.67 7.69 -9.90
N GLY A 26 -8.74 7.26 -10.58
CA GLY A 26 -8.77 5.99 -11.31
C GLY A 26 -8.77 4.75 -10.39
N VAL A 27 -9.32 4.88 -9.19
CA VAL A 27 -9.45 3.84 -8.17
C VAL A 27 -10.81 3.17 -8.26
N ASP A 28 -10.85 1.86 -8.07
CA ASP A 28 -12.08 1.08 -8.20
C ASP A 28 -12.87 1.05 -6.88
N ALA A 29 -12.18 0.98 -5.73
CA ALA A 29 -12.83 0.97 -4.41
C ALA A 29 -11.96 1.52 -3.27
N LEU A 30 -12.61 2.17 -2.30
CA LEU A 30 -12.10 2.34 -0.93
C LEU A 30 -12.65 1.21 -0.06
N VAL A 31 -11.78 0.50 0.65
CA VAL A 31 -12.13 -0.61 1.54
C VAL A 31 -11.74 -0.24 2.97
N HIS A 32 -12.73 0.04 3.82
CA HIS A 32 -12.53 0.28 5.24
C HIS A 32 -12.63 -1.05 5.99
N LEU A 33 -11.50 -1.51 6.54
CA LEU A 33 -11.43 -2.73 7.34
C LEU A 33 -11.68 -2.39 8.81
N VAL A 34 -12.76 -2.91 9.37
CA VAL A 34 -13.17 -2.75 10.77
C VAL A 34 -13.41 -4.13 11.39
N PRO A 35 -13.42 -4.27 12.73
CA PRO A 35 -13.70 -5.57 13.34
C PRO A 35 -15.04 -6.12 12.86
N GLY A 36 -15.03 -7.35 12.37
CA GLY A 36 -16.22 -8.06 11.90
C GLY A 36 -16.69 -7.70 10.49
N ALA A 37 -16.12 -6.70 9.81
CA ALA A 37 -16.63 -6.27 8.50
C ALA A 37 -15.62 -5.51 7.63
N ALA A 38 -15.91 -5.45 6.32
CA ALA A 38 -15.34 -4.48 5.40
C ALA A 38 -16.45 -3.61 4.80
N VAL A 39 -16.25 -2.29 4.80
CA VAL A 39 -17.13 -1.35 4.10
C VAL A 39 -16.46 -0.94 2.79
N LEU A 40 -17.07 -1.32 1.66
CA LEU A 40 -16.57 -1.06 0.33
C LEU A 40 -17.33 0.13 -0.26
N THR A 41 -16.65 1.25 -0.47
CA THR A 41 -17.21 2.38 -1.24
C THR A 41 -16.63 2.36 -2.64
N LEU A 42 -17.50 2.27 -3.65
CA LEU A 42 -17.13 2.18 -5.05
C LEU A 42 -17.07 3.56 -5.71
N ALA A 43 -16.44 3.61 -6.88
CA ALA A 43 -16.27 4.83 -7.66
C ALA A 43 -17.60 5.49 -8.10
N ASP A 44 -18.70 4.71 -8.16
CA ASP A 44 -20.05 5.22 -8.46
C ASP A 44 -20.79 5.77 -7.21
N GLY A 45 -20.17 5.71 -6.03
CA GLY A 45 -20.75 6.14 -4.76
C GLY A 45 -21.55 5.05 -4.04
N ARG A 46 -21.73 3.86 -4.63
CA ARG A 46 -22.36 2.73 -3.93
C ARG A 46 -21.46 2.28 -2.77
N THR A 47 -22.10 2.00 -1.63
CA THR A 47 -21.44 1.40 -0.47
C THR A 47 -22.05 0.04 -0.16
N ASP A 48 -21.20 -0.98 -0.14
CA ASP A 48 -21.54 -2.36 0.21
C ASP A 48 -20.83 -2.74 1.51
N VAL A 49 -21.49 -3.52 2.37
CA VAL A 49 -20.90 -4.04 3.62
C VAL A 49 -20.71 -5.54 3.47
N LEU A 50 -19.50 -6.01 3.72
CA LEU A 50 -19.13 -7.41 3.71
C LEU A 50 -18.90 -7.87 5.15
N ASP A 51 -19.66 -8.88 5.59
CA ASP A 51 -19.45 -9.52 6.90
C ASP A 51 -18.15 -10.33 6.89
N LEU A 52 -17.25 -10.02 7.82
CA LEU A 52 -15.94 -10.65 7.99
C LEU A 52 -15.77 -11.10 9.45
N PRO A 53 -16.47 -12.15 9.91
CA PRO A 53 -16.50 -12.54 11.32
C PRO A 53 -15.14 -12.96 11.88
N GLU A 54 -14.18 -13.34 11.03
CA GLU A 54 -12.82 -13.70 11.41
C GLU A 54 -11.87 -12.50 11.53
N LEU A 55 -12.31 -11.31 11.09
CA LEU A 55 -11.55 -10.07 11.19
C LEU A 55 -11.71 -9.45 12.58
N ASP A 56 -10.89 -9.86 13.53
CA ASP A 56 -10.92 -9.39 14.92
C ASP A 56 -9.55 -8.82 15.35
N TYR A 57 -9.57 -7.76 16.17
CA TYR A 57 -8.36 -7.21 16.81
C TYR A 57 -7.73 -8.20 17.79
N ALA A 58 -8.54 -8.96 18.54
CA ALA A 58 -8.03 -9.92 19.52
C ALA A 58 -7.25 -11.05 18.85
N ALA A 59 -7.55 -11.33 17.57
CA ALA A 59 -6.83 -12.33 16.81
C ALA A 59 -5.35 -11.96 16.63
N ARG A 60 -4.95 -10.67 16.65
CA ARG A 60 -3.58 -10.26 16.30
C ARG A 60 -3.14 -8.95 16.97
N VAL A 61 -2.27 -9.09 17.98
CA VAL A 61 -1.20 -8.12 18.24
C VAL A 61 0.11 -8.89 18.04
N VAL A 62 0.81 -8.65 16.92
CA VAL A 62 2.16 -9.21 16.79
C VAL A 62 3.08 -8.37 17.68
N THR A 63 3.31 -8.83 18.90
CA THR A 63 4.36 -8.29 19.77
C THR A 63 5.69 -8.85 19.26
N ALA A 64 6.49 -8.01 18.63
CA ALA A 64 7.73 -8.41 17.97
C ALA A 64 8.77 -8.88 18.99
N ASP A 65 9.04 -10.19 19.00
CA ASP A 65 10.40 -10.70 19.16
C ASP A 65 11.05 -10.69 17.77
N GLN A 66 12.24 -10.11 17.64
CA GLN A 66 12.93 -9.98 16.35
C GLN A 66 13.36 -11.34 15.79
N GLU A 67 13.59 -12.34 16.64
CA GLU A 67 14.08 -13.66 16.20
C GLU A 67 13.03 -14.43 15.37
N ASN A 68 11.75 -14.26 15.68
CA ASN A 68 10.64 -14.98 15.01
C ASN A 68 9.84 -14.09 14.04
N TRP A 69 10.35 -12.90 13.72
CA TRP A 69 9.62 -11.92 12.90
C TRP A 69 9.23 -12.44 11.50
N PRO A 70 10.10 -13.15 10.75
CA PRO A 70 9.72 -13.69 9.43
C PRO A 70 8.51 -14.63 9.51
N ASP A 71 8.52 -15.59 10.44
CA ASP A 71 7.44 -16.56 10.62
C ASP A 71 6.14 -15.87 11.06
N ALA A 72 6.24 -14.87 11.94
CA ALA A 72 5.09 -14.07 12.36
C ALA A 72 4.46 -13.30 11.19
N VAL A 73 5.27 -12.75 10.28
CA VAL A 73 4.76 -12.08 9.06
C VAL A 73 4.11 -13.10 8.12
N GLU A 74 4.66 -14.30 7.99
CA GLU A 74 4.05 -15.37 7.19
C GLU A 74 2.68 -15.81 7.72
N GLU A 75 2.58 -16.08 9.02
CA GLU A 75 1.32 -16.47 9.67
C GLU A 75 0.28 -15.34 9.56
N LEU A 76 0.72 -14.08 9.79
CA LEU A 76 -0.13 -12.91 9.65
C LEU A 76 -0.66 -12.75 8.22
N GLY A 77 0.16 -13.05 7.21
CA GLY A 77 -0.25 -13.01 5.81
C GLY A 77 -1.32 -14.05 5.47
N GLY A 78 -1.22 -15.26 6.02
CA GLY A 78 -2.22 -16.31 5.82
C GLY A 78 -3.56 -15.96 6.47
N TRP A 79 -3.52 -15.48 7.72
CA TRP A 79 -4.72 -14.96 8.40
C TRP A 79 -5.35 -13.79 7.66
N ALA A 80 -4.54 -12.81 7.23
CA ALA A 80 -5.04 -11.61 6.55
C ALA A 80 -5.77 -11.94 5.24
N TRP A 81 -5.39 -13.04 4.57
CA TRP A 81 -6.11 -13.53 3.42
C TRP A 81 -7.48 -14.08 3.78
N THR A 82 -7.52 -15.05 4.71
CA THR A 82 -8.75 -15.72 5.12
C THR A 82 -9.74 -14.74 5.75
N ALA A 83 -9.25 -13.89 6.65
CA ALA A 83 -10.08 -12.96 7.41
C ALA A 83 -10.60 -11.77 6.59
N ALA A 84 -9.90 -11.36 5.53
CA ALA A 84 -10.30 -10.16 4.77
C ALA A 84 -10.00 -10.20 3.28
N MET A 85 -8.74 -10.34 2.87
CA MET A 85 -8.38 -10.04 1.47
C MET A 85 -8.98 -11.01 0.45
N GLY A 86 -9.08 -12.30 0.78
CA GLY A 86 -9.76 -13.28 -0.09
C GLY A 86 -11.23 -12.92 -0.32
N PRO A 87 -12.05 -12.77 0.76
CA PRO A 87 -13.43 -12.32 0.66
C PRO A 87 -13.60 -10.97 -0.04
N VAL A 88 -12.78 -9.97 0.29
CA VAL A 88 -12.84 -8.63 -0.32
C VAL A 88 -12.60 -8.71 -1.83
N LEU A 89 -11.56 -9.41 -2.28
CA LEU A 89 -11.27 -9.57 -3.70
C LEU A 89 -12.37 -10.32 -4.45
N ALA A 90 -13.01 -11.30 -3.80
CA ALA A 90 -14.14 -12.04 -4.37
C ALA A 90 -15.43 -11.21 -4.46
N ALA A 91 -15.61 -10.23 -3.57
CA ALA A 91 -16.79 -9.36 -3.52
C ALA A 91 -16.72 -8.17 -4.50
N LEU A 92 -15.55 -7.87 -5.06
CA LEU A 92 -15.41 -6.75 -6.00
C LEU A 92 -16.27 -6.97 -7.25
N PRO A 93 -17.05 -5.97 -7.68
CA PRO A 93 -17.95 -6.13 -8.81
C PRO A 93 -17.20 -6.17 -10.14
N GLY A 94 -17.56 -7.13 -10.99
CA GLY A 94 -17.21 -7.16 -12.41
C GLY A 94 -15.94 -7.94 -12.76
N THR A 95 -15.69 -8.04 -14.06
CA THR A 95 -14.44 -8.57 -14.61
C THR A 95 -13.55 -7.40 -14.97
N PHE A 96 -12.43 -7.24 -14.27
CA PHE A 96 -11.52 -6.14 -14.54
C PHE A 96 -10.58 -6.49 -15.72
N ALA A 97 -10.47 -5.58 -16.69
CA ALA A 97 -9.51 -5.71 -17.79
C ALA A 97 -8.04 -5.52 -17.33
N ARG A 98 -7.84 -4.93 -16.15
CA ARG A 98 -6.57 -4.76 -15.45
C ARG A 98 -6.72 -5.24 -14.00
N ALA A 99 -5.63 -5.36 -13.24
CA ALA A 99 -5.77 -5.57 -11.79
C ALA A 99 -6.59 -4.43 -11.17
N PRO A 100 -7.59 -4.71 -10.31
CA PRO A 100 -8.33 -3.68 -9.59
C PRO A 100 -7.40 -2.83 -8.71
N GLN A 101 -7.76 -1.56 -8.57
CA GLN A 101 -7.07 -0.54 -7.80
C GLN A 101 -7.86 -0.30 -6.52
N LEU A 102 -7.28 -0.67 -5.39
CA LEU A 102 -7.91 -0.60 -4.08
C LEU A 102 -7.16 0.38 -3.19
N VAL A 103 -7.91 1.16 -2.42
CA VAL A 103 -7.39 1.92 -1.28
C VAL A 103 -7.89 1.26 -0.01
N LEU A 104 -6.99 0.85 0.86
CA LEU A 104 -7.33 0.30 2.16
C LEU A 104 -7.28 1.40 3.22
N LEU A 105 -8.33 1.42 4.04
CA LEU A 105 -8.40 2.17 5.28
C LEU A 105 -8.51 1.16 6.43
N PRO A 106 -7.40 0.67 6.98
CA PRO A 106 -7.44 -0.25 8.12
C PRO A 106 -7.71 0.50 9.43
N ALA A 107 -8.70 0.05 10.20
CA ALA A 107 -9.01 0.65 11.50
C ALA A 107 -8.08 0.14 12.62
N GLY A 108 -7.61 1.06 13.46
CA GLY A 108 -6.88 0.73 14.68
C GLY A 108 -5.66 -0.20 14.43
N PRO A 109 -5.53 -1.30 15.20
CA PRO A 109 -4.42 -2.25 15.05
C PRO A 109 -4.27 -2.88 13.66
N PHE A 110 -5.32 -2.95 12.84
CA PHE A 110 -5.22 -3.44 11.47
C PHE A 110 -4.25 -2.64 10.61
N GLY A 111 -3.91 -1.43 11.03
CA GLY A 111 -2.90 -0.60 10.40
C GLY A 111 -1.49 -1.21 10.40
N THR A 112 -1.20 -2.25 11.18
CA THR A 112 0.11 -2.90 11.18
C THR A 112 0.18 -4.11 10.24
N VAL A 113 -0.96 -4.51 9.67
CA VAL A 113 -1.08 -5.72 8.86
C VAL A 113 -0.67 -5.44 7.42
N PRO A 114 0.23 -6.24 6.82
CA PRO A 114 0.63 -6.09 5.43
C PRO A 114 -0.45 -6.70 4.51
N TRP A 115 -1.63 -6.08 4.43
CA TRP A 115 -2.77 -6.58 3.66
C TRP A 115 -2.43 -6.91 2.19
N HIS A 116 -1.55 -6.13 1.55
CA HIS A 116 -1.08 -6.42 0.19
C HIS A 116 -0.26 -7.73 0.09
N ALA A 117 0.36 -8.16 1.19
CA ALA A 117 1.10 -9.40 1.31
C ALA A 117 0.25 -10.58 1.83
N ALA A 118 -1.04 -10.38 2.10
CA ALA A 118 -1.95 -11.47 2.42
C ALA A 118 -1.87 -12.57 1.36
N TRP A 119 -1.86 -13.84 1.76
CA TRP A 119 -1.63 -14.96 0.82
C TRP A 119 -2.50 -16.18 1.07
N SER A 120 -2.71 -16.96 0.02
CA SER A 120 -3.29 -18.30 0.06
C SER A 120 -2.60 -19.22 -0.93
N ASP A 121 -2.74 -20.53 -0.73
CA ASP A 121 -2.27 -21.53 -1.68
C ASP A 121 -3.36 -21.81 -2.72
N VAL A 122 -3.04 -21.54 -3.99
CA VAL A 122 -3.90 -21.82 -5.13
C VAL A 122 -3.13 -22.76 -6.07
N ASP A 123 -3.66 -23.97 -6.29
CA ASP A 123 -3.03 -25.02 -7.10
C ASP A 123 -1.58 -25.35 -6.68
N GLY A 124 -1.33 -25.36 -5.36
CA GLY A 124 -0.01 -25.63 -4.79
C GLY A 124 1.00 -24.51 -5.00
N ARG A 125 0.54 -23.30 -5.34
CA ARG A 125 1.38 -22.10 -5.46
C ARG A 125 0.86 -20.99 -4.56
N ARG A 126 1.79 -20.34 -3.85
CA ARG A 126 1.49 -19.19 -3.02
C ARG A 126 1.10 -17.98 -3.88
N ARG A 127 -0.12 -17.49 -3.68
CA ARG A 127 -0.70 -16.33 -4.36
C ARG A 127 -0.97 -15.24 -3.34
N HIS A 128 -0.40 -14.05 -3.55
CA HIS A 128 -0.59 -12.90 -2.66
C HIS A 128 -1.59 -11.89 -3.24
N ALA A 129 -2.25 -11.12 -2.37
CA ALA A 129 -3.22 -10.11 -2.74
C ALA A 129 -2.66 -9.06 -3.73
N LEU A 130 -1.39 -8.66 -3.58
CA LEU A 130 -0.74 -7.74 -4.53
C LEU A 130 -0.59 -8.32 -5.94
N GLN A 131 -0.69 -9.64 -6.15
CA GLN A 131 -0.73 -10.21 -7.51
C GLN A 131 -2.08 -9.98 -8.18
N ASP A 132 -3.14 -9.86 -7.38
CA ASP A 132 -4.52 -9.80 -7.84
C ASP A 132 -5.08 -8.38 -7.86
N ALA A 133 -4.53 -7.48 -7.05
CA ALA A 133 -4.88 -6.08 -6.99
C ALA A 133 -3.65 -5.18 -6.84
N GLN A 134 -3.80 -3.92 -7.20
CA GLN A 134 -2.91 -2.85 -6.76
C GLN A 134 -3.51 -2.20 -5.53
N ILE A 135 -2.75 -2.19 -4.44
CA ILE A 135 -3.24 -1.86 -3.11
C ILE A 135 -2.46 -0.67 -2.59
N SER A 136 -3.17 0.42 -2.34
CA SER A 136 -2.67 1.61 -1.66
C SER A 136 -3.37 1.75 -0.32
N TYR A 137 -2.84 2.60 0.55
CA TYR A 137 -3.35 2.84 1.89
C TYR A 137 -3.72 4.31 2.05
N ILE A 138 -4.66 4.59 2.94
CA ILE A 138 -4.96 5.97 3.35
C ILE A 138 -5.30 6.00 4.84
N PRO A 139 -4.86 7.01 5.60
CA PRO A 139 -5.24 7.14 7.01
C PRO A 139 -6.64 7.76 7.21
N SER A 140 -7.23 8.35 6.17
CA SER A 140 -8.53 9.03 6.26
C SER A 140 -9.23 9.16 4.90
N PRO A 141 -10.56 8.93 4.81
CA PRO A 141 -11.34 9.23 3.61
C PRO A 141 -11.32 10.71 3.23
N ARG A 142 -11.26 11.63 4.21
CA ARG A 142 -11.17 13.08 3.94
C ARG A 142 -9.85 13.41 3.25
N LEU A 143 -8.75 12.81 3.70
CA LEU A 143 -7.44 12.99 3.06
C LEU A 143 -7.43 12.42 1.62
N LEU A 144 -8.12 11.31 1.36
CA LEU A 144 -8.32 10.81 0.00
C LEU A 144 -9.00 11.86 -0.90
N CYS A 145 -10.08 12.46 -0.42
CA CYS A 145 -10.82 13.48 -1.15
C CYS A 145 -9.96 14.74 -1.38
N GLU A 146 -9.20 15.17 -0.37
CA GLU A 146 -8.28 16.30 -0.48
C GLU A 146 -7.19 16.05 -1.52
N LEU A 147 -6.61 14.84 -1.54
CA LEU A 147 -5.60 14.45 -2.53
C LEU A 147 -6.18 14.44 -3.94
N ALA A 148 -7.38 13.88 -4.12
CA ALA A 148 -8.08 13.89 -5.41
C ALA A 148 -8.39 15.31 -5.92
N ALA A 149 -8.59 16.27 -5.00
CA ALA A 149 -8.86 17.66 -5.33
C ALA A 149 -7.60 18.49 -5.60
N ARG A 150 -6.39 17.95 -5.39
CA ARG A 150 -5.15 18.71 -5.62
C ARG A 150 -4.96 19.02 -7.10
N PRO A 151 -4.59 20.26 -7.45
CA PRO A 151 -4.20 20.58 -8.82
C PRO A 151 -2.95 19.78 -9.19
N VAL A 152 -3.06 18.95 -10.23
CA VAL A 152 -1.89 18.27 -10.78
C VAL A 152 -1.09 19.29 -11.60
N ASP A 153 0.08 19.71 -11.11
CA ASP A 153 0.98 20.56 -11.88
C ASP A 153 1.59 19.74 -13.05
N PRO A 154 1.34 20.10 -14.32
CA PRO A 154 1.94 19.40 -15.45
C PRO A 154 3.47 19.37 -15.42
N ALA A 155 4.13 20.34 -14.76
CA ALA A 155 5.59 20.35 -14.59
C ALA A 155 6.11 19.31 -13.59
N SER A 156 5.25 18.87 -12.65
CA SER A 156 5.54 17.78 -11.71
C SER A 156 5.42 16.37 -12.34
N ARG A 157 5.04 16.27 -13.63
CA ARG A 157 5.02 15.01 -14.42
C ARG A 157 6.38 14.57 -14.96
N ARG A 158 7.48 15.26 -14.66
CA ARG A 158 8.81 14.65 -14.87
C ARG A 158 8.92 13.49 -13.90
N PRO A 159 9.57 12.36 -14.25
CA PRO A 159 9.72 11.29 -13.28
C PRO A 159 10.51 11.83 -12.09
N ALA A 160 9.79 12.12 -11.01
CA ALA A 160 10.39 12.51 -9.75
C ALA A 160 10.97 11.23 -9.17
N GLY A 161 12.27 11.21 -8.91
CA GLY A 161 12.85 10.13 -8.13
C GLY A 161 12.21 10.09 -6.74
N ILE A 162 12.39 9.00 -6.02
CA ILE A 162 11.87 8.89 -4.65
C ILE A 162 12.70 9.77 -3.72
N GLY A 163 12.11 10.89 -3.29
CA GLY A 163 12.67 11.84 -2.35
C GLY A 163 12.60 11.38 -0.89
N ARG A 164 13.04 12.22 0.04
CA ARG A 164 13.09 11.93 1.48
C ARG A 164 12.50 13.04 2.35
N GLU A 165 12.22 14.20 1.77
CA GLU A 165 11.74 15.37 2.49
C GLU A 165 10.22 15.54 2.29
N PRO A 166 9.48 16.02 3.30
CA PRO A 166 8.09 16.40 3.12
C PRO A 166 7.95 17.46 2.01
N GLY A 167 7.00 17.28 1.11
CA GLY A 167 6.80 18.14 -0.06
C GLY A 167 7.50 17.64 -1.34
N ASP A 168 8.40 16.65 -1.24
CA ASP A 168 8.84 15.89 -2.42
C ASP A 168 7.59 15.23 -3.07
N PRO A 169 7.44 15.27 -4.40
CA PRO A 169 6.24 14.74 -5.07
C PRO A 169 6.00 13.26 -4.74
N VAL A 170 7.07 12.47 -4.74
CA VAL A 170 7.11 11.09 -4.28
C VAL A 170 8.14 11.01 -3.16
N ALA A 171 7.72 10.68 -1.94
CA ALA A 171 8.60 10.68 -0.78
C ALA A 171 8.68 9.30 -0.12
N PHE A 172 9.86 8.94 0.39
CA PHE A 172 10.03 7.78 1.25
C PHE A 172 10.06 8.20 2.73
N ALA A 173 9.08 7.71 3.50
CA ALA A 173 8.92 8.00 4.92
C ALA A 173 8.88 6.69 5.73
N PRO A 174 10.02 6.08 6.09
CA PRO A 174 10.04 4.79 6.78
C PRO A 174 9.39 4.87 8.17
N ALA A 175 8.84 3.76 8.65
CA ALA A 175 8.41 3.62 10.03
C ALA A 175 9.59 3.83 10.99
N ARG A 176 9.31 4.49 12.12
CA ARG A 176 10.25 4.58 13.27
C ARG A 176 9.93 3.56 14.37
N GLY A 177 8.95 2.69 14.12
CA GLY A 177 8.34 1.74 15.05
C GLY A 177 7.04 1.19 14.45
N HIS A 178 6.52 0.12 15.04
CA HIS A 178 5.39 -0.66 14.48
C HIS A 178 4.04 0.12 14.45
N ASP A 179 3.91 1.24 15.14
CA ASP A 179 2.66 2.03 15.29
C ASP A 179 2.76 3.44 14.66
N HIS A 180 3.89 3.80 14.06
CA HIS A 180 4.17 5.18 13.63
C HIS A 180 4.05 5.43 12.13
N ALA A 181 3.86 4.38 11.31
CA ALA A 181 3.82 4.48 9.85
C ALA A 181 2.73 5.48 9.36
N TRP A 182 1.55 5.44 9.96
CA TRP A 182 0.41 6.24 9.51
C TRP A 182 0.52 7.72 9.86
N ARG A 183 1.09 8.06 11.02
CA ARG A 183 1.32 9.47 11.40
C ARG A 183 2.28 10.12 10.41
N ARG A 184 3.40 9.46 10.13
CA ARG A 184 4.40 9.92 9.16
C ARG A 184 3.81 10.07 7.77
N THR A 185 3.02 9.10 7.33
CA THR A 185 2.33 9.16 6.04
C THR A 185 1.40 10.37 5.95
N ALA A 186 0.57 10.60 6.98
CA ALA A 186 -0.33 11.75 7.03
C ALA A 186 0.44 13.09 7.03
N GLU A 187 1.52 13.19 7.79
CA GLU A 187 2.41 14.36 7.81
C GLU A 187 2.97 14.70 6.42
N PHE A 188 3.51 13.71 5.70
CA PHE A 188 4.08 13.94 4.37
C PHE A 188 3.01 14.32 3.35
N LEU A 189 1.87 13.63 3.36
CA LEU A 189 0.75 13.96 2.46
C LEU A 189 0.25 15.37 2.73
N THR A 190 0.02 15.75 3.99
CA THR A 190 -0.43 17.11 4.34
C THR A 190 0.60 18.19 4.07
N ALA A 191 1.90 17.87 4.13
CA ALA A 191 2.99 18.77 3.75
C ALA A 191 3.13 18.98 2.24
N GLY A 192 2.35 18.27 1.42
CA GLY A 192 2.27 18.50 -0.03
C GLY A 192 2.84 17.38 -0.89
N SER A 193 3.38 16.30 -0.29
CA SER A 193 3.71 15.10 -1.07
C SER A 193 2.43 14.51 -1.68
N TYR A 194 2.54 14.10 -2.95
CA TYR A 194 1.44 13.48 -3.70
C TYR A 194 1.36 11.98 -3.40
N SER A 195 2.52 11.33 -3.39
CA SER A 195 2.69 9.93 -3.06
C SER A 195 3.72 9.75 -1.95
N VAL A 196 3.44 8.83 -1.03
CA VAL A 196 4.34 8.43 0.05
C VAL A 196 4.52 6.93 0.01
N VAL A 197 5.78 6.50 -0.11
CA VAL A 197 6.21 5.14 0.17
C VAL A 197 6.63 5.07 1.63
N SER A 198 6.05 4.18 2.41
CA SER A 198 6.36 3.98 3.82
C SER A 198 6.75 2.53 4.08
N THR A 199 7.17 2.23 5.30
CA THR A 199 7.24 0.87 5.82
C THR A 199 6.32 0.70 7.03
N LEU A 200 5.79 -0.51 7.25
CA LEU A 200 4.96 -0.86 8.41
C LEU A 200 5.82 -1.13 9.66
N TRP A 201 7.03 -1.64 9.44
CA TRP A 201 8.05 -1.90 10.45
C TRP A 201 9.43 -1.43 9.95
N PRO A 202 10.45 -1.37 10.81
CA PRO A 202 11.83 -1.19 10.36
C PRO A 202 12.26 -2.38 9.48
N VAL A 203 12.54 -2.11 8.21
CA VAL A 203 13.06 -3.09 7.26
C VAL A 203 14.59 -2.98 7.21
N SER A 204 15.29 -4.08 6.90
CA SER A 204 16.75 -4.08 6.75
C SER A 204 17.20 -3.02 5.72
N ALA A 205 18.39 -2.45 5.93
CA ALA A 205 18.94 -1.46 4.99
C ALA A 205 19.12 -2.06 3.58
N SER A 206 19.54 -3.33 3.50
CA SER A 206 19.74 -4.05 2.24
C SER A 206 18.45 -4.22 1.45
N ASP A 207 17.36 -4.66 2.09
CA ASP A 207 16.06 -4.81 1.42
C ASP A 207 15.47 -3.45 1.05
N THR A 208 15.64 -2.46 1.93
CA THR A 208 15.18 -1.10 1.67
C THR A 208 15.85 -0.49 0.45
N GLU A 209 17.17 -0.62 0.34
CA GLU A 209 17.92 -0.13 -0.80
C GLU A 209 17.46 -0.78 -2.11
N LEU A 210 17.22 -2.10 -2.10
CA LEU A 210 16.74 -2.83 -3.28
C LEU A 210 15.33 -2.44 -3.70
N VAL A 211 14.38 -2.42 -2.76
CA VAL A 211 12.99 -2.06 -3.05
C VAL A 211 12.91 -0.64 -3.58
N LEU A 212 13.58 0.31 -2.93
CA LEU A 212 13.56 1.70 -3.37
C LEU A 212 14.29 1.90 -4.69
N TYR A 213 15.42 1.22 -4.93
CA TYR A 213 16.10 1.26 -6.23
C TYR A 213 15.18 0.75 -7.34
N MET A 214 14.49 -0.38 -7.13
CA MET A 214 13.61 -0.95 -8.14
C MET A 214 12.35 -0.11 -8.36
N ALA A 215 11.76 0.42 -7.29
CA ALA A 215 10.62 1.33 -7.39
C ALA A 215 11.01 2.61 -8.14
N ASP A 216 12.15 3.23 -7.80
CA ASP A 216 12.69 4.39 -8.52
C ASP A 216 13.02 4.05 -9.98
N HIS A 217 13.58 2.87 -10.26
CA HIS A 217 13.84 2.41 -11.63
C HIS A 217 12.53 2.32 -12.44
N TYR A 218 11.47 1.74 -11.89
CA TYR A 218 10.19 1.63 -12.58
C TYR A 218 9.48 2.97 -12.72
N LEU A 219 9.58 3.84 -11.72
CA LEU A 219 9.06 5.20 -11.77
C LEU A 219 9.77 6.03 -12.85
N THR A 220 11.10 6.00 -12.87
CA THR A 220 11.91 6.90 -13.72
C THR A 220 12.19 6.37 -15.12
N ARG A 221 12.38 5.06 -15.29
CA ARG A 221 12.75 4.45 -16.58
C ARG A 221 11.58 3.84 -17.32
N ARG A 222 10.49 3.53 -16.62
CA ARG A 222 9.27 2.95 -17.21
C ARG A 222 8.04 3.86 -17.09
N ASP A 223 8.20 5.03 -16.48
CA ASP A 223 7.14 6.03 -16.31
C ASP A 223 5.88 5.44 -15.65
N LEU A 224 6.09 4.51 -14.71
CA LEU A 224 4.98 3.90 -13.97
C LEU A 224 4.53 4.83 -12.84
N PRO A 225 3.21 4.96 -12.58
CA PRO A 225 2.71 5.65 -11.40
C PRO A 225 3.32 5.09 -10.10
N PRO A 226 3.51 5.90 -9.04
CA PRO A 226 4.22 5.48 -7.83
C PRO A 226 3.71 4.18 -7.20
N ALA A 227 2.40 4.05 -7.05
CA ALA A 227 1.73 2.84 -6.57
C ALA A 227 2.07 1.60 -7.40
N GLN A 228 2.06 1.74 -8.72
CA GLN A 228 2.36 0.66 -9.64
C GLN A 228 3.86 0.34 -9.63
N ALA A 229 4.72 1.35 -9.57
CA ALA A 229 6.17 1.18 -9.47
C ALA A 229 6.57 0.39 -8.21
N LEU A 230 5.99 0.73 -7.04
CA LEU A 230 6.22 -0.02 -5.81
C LEU A 230 5.73 -1.46 -5.93
N ARG A 231 4.49 -1.66 -6.41
CA ARG A 231 3.94 -3.01 -6.61
C ARG A 231 4.82 -3.85 -7.55
N THR A 232 5.30 -3.27 -8.65
CA THR A 232 6.19 -3.97 -9.59
C THR A 232 7.55 -4.27 -8.95
N ALA A 233 8.08 -3.40 -8.09
CA ALA A 233 9.27 -3.69 -7.30
C ALA A 233 9.05 -4.85 -6.32
N GLN A 234 7.92 -4.88 -5.61
CA GLN A 234 7.58 -5.99 -4.69
C GLN A 234 7.38 -7.31 -5.44
N LEU A 235 6.72 -7.30 -6.60
CA LEU A 235 6.61 -8.48 -7.47
C LEU A 235 7.98 -8.96 -7.95
N TRP A 236 8.89 -8.04 -8.29
CA TRP A 236 10.26 -8.37 -8.68
C TRP A 236 11.06 -9.01 -7.53
N MET A 237 10.90 -8.50 -6.30
CA MET A 237 11.52 -9.07 -5.08
C MET A 237 11.08 -10.51 -4.81
N ARG A 238 9.90 -10.89 -5.30
CA ARG A 238 9.35 -12.26 -5.16
C ARG A 238 9.64 -13.18 -6.34
N ASP A 239 10.05 -12.65 -7.49
CA ASP A 239 10.24 -13.48 -8.68
C ASP A 239 11.61 -14.21 -8.63
N PRO A 240 11.66 -15.55 -8.46
CA PRO A 240 12.94 -16.28 -8.47
C PRO A 240 13.66 -16.20 -9.81
N LYS A 241 12.96 -15.80 -10.88
CA LYS A 241 13.50 -15.62 -12.23
C LYS A 241 13.72 -14.14 -12.58
N ARG A 242 13.72 -13.26 -11.57
CA ARG A 242 13.91 -11.82 -11.72
C ARG A 242 15.13 -11.49 -12.59
N GLY A 243 14.91 -10.68 -13.62
CA GLY A 243 15.99 -10.08 -14.39
C GLY A 243 16.65 -8.96 -13.59
N ILE A 244 17.97 -8.99 -13.46
CA ILE A 244 18.72 -7.88 -12.84
C ILE A 244 18.92 -6.77 -13.88
N PRO A 245 18.45 -5.53 -13.63
CA PRO A 245 18.67 -4.42 -14.56
C PRO A 245 20.16 -4.19 -14.84
N ALA A 246 20.54 -3.98 -16.10
CA ALA A 246 21.94 -3.77 -16.48
C ALA A 246 22.56 -2.52 -15.82
N ALA A 247 21.74 -1.51 -15.50
CA ALA A 247 22.16 -0.29 -14.82
C ALA A 247 22.29 -0.45 -13.29
N MET A 248 21.93 -1.62 -12.73
CA MET A 248 22.01 -1.86 -11.28
C MET A 248 23.48 -1.92 -10.83
N PRO A 249 23.86 -1.18 -9.77
CA PRO A 249 25.21 -1.25 -9.21
C PRO A 249 25.62 -2.69 -8.88
N PRO A 250 26.90 -3.09 -9.11
CA PRO A 250 27.33 -4.48 -8.93
C PRO A 250 27.06 -5.06 -7.53
N GLU A 251 27.25 -4.27 -6.49
CA GLU A 251 26.99 -4.68 -5.10
C GLU A 251 25.51 -4.97 -4.87
N LEU A 252 24.64 -4.09 -5.37
CA LEU A 252 23.19 -4.24 -5.27
C LEU A 252 22.70 -5.44 -6.10
N ALA A 253 23.30 -5.65 -7.27
CA ALA A 253 23.05 -6.81 -8.13
C ALA A 253 23.48 -8.14 -7.47
N ALA A 254 24.56 -8.15 -6.70
CA ALA A 254 24.97 -9.32 -5.92
C ALA A 254 23.95 -9.63 -4.81
N ARG A 255 23.47 -8.61 -4.09
CA ARG A 255 22.43 -8.76 -3.07
C ARG A 255 21.10 -9.24 -3.66
N ALA A 256 20.68 -8.68 -4.78
CA ALA A 256 19.47 -9.11 -5.50
C ALA A 256 19.47 -10.60 -5.88
N ARG A 257 20.65 -11.16 -6.17
CA ARG A 257 20.84 -12.59 -6.44
C ARG A 257 20.81 -13.46 -5.18
N ALA A 258 21.16 -12.90 -4.03
CA ALA A 258 21.22 -13.63 -2.77
C ALA A 258 19.87 -13.70 -2.03
N ILE A 259 18.94 -12.79 -2.30
CA ILE A 259 17.65 -12.74 -1.61
C ILE A 259 16.75 -13.91 -2.04
N GLY A 260 16.19 -14.60 -1.04
CA GLY A 260 15.14 -15.59 -1.23
C GLY A 260 13.81 -14.93 -1.60
N PRO A 261 13.07 -15.44 -2.60
CA PRO A 261 11.78 -14.88 -3.03
C PRO A 261 10.70 -14.91 -1.93
N ASP A 262 10.84 -15.82 -0.97
CA ASP A 262 9.90 -16.04 0.13
C ASP A 262 10.21 -15.20 1.38
N ALA A 263 11.22 -14.33 1.34
CA ALA A 263 11.54 -13.42 2.44
C ALA A 263 10.51 -12.27 2.53
N LEU A 264 9.28 -12.59 2.97
CA LEU A 264 8.16 -11.64 3.07
C LEU A 264 8.55 -10.38 3.86
N ALA A 265 9.25 -10.53 4.99
CA ALA A 265 9.59 -9.43 5.89
C ALA A 265 10.33 -8.25 5.22
N GLY A 266 11.06 -8.51 4.12
CA GLY A 266 11.80 -7.49 3.38
C GLY A 266 10.90 -6.61 2.49
N TRP A 267 10.05 -7.21 1.67
CA TRP A 267 9.23 -6.45 0.70
C TRP A 267 7.81 -6.14 1.22
N ALA A 268 7.24 -7.01 2.06
CA ALA A 268 5.88 -6.87 2.59
C ALA A 268 5.75 -5.72 3.60
N GLY A 269 6.88 -5.22 4.10
CA GLY A 269 6.89 -4.05 4.96
C GLY A 269 6.51 -2.79 4.21
N PHE A 270 6.69 -2.72 2.89
CA PHE A 270 6.49 -1.49 2.12
C PHE A 270 5.03 -1.24 1.78
N THR A 271 4.59 0.01 1.97
CA THR A 271 3.24 0.46 1.61
C THR A 271 3.30 1.73 0.79
N HIS A 272 2.29 1.94 -0.04
CA HIS A 272 2.10 3.16 -0.80
C HIS A 272 0.83 3.87 -0.30
N SER A 273 0.87 5.20 -0.20
CA SER A 273 -0.28 6.06 0.09
C SER A 273 -0.26 7.31 -0.78
N GLY A 274 -1.41 7.79 -1.23
CA GLY A 274 -1.53 8.97 -2.09
C GLY A 274 -1.60 8.65 -3.58
N TRP A 275 -1.42 9.66 -4.45
CA TRP A 275 -1.57 9.56 -5.92
C TRP A 275 -0.70 10.54 -6.68
#